data_AF-A0A193L2W5-F1
#
_entry.id   AF-A0A193L2W5-F1
#
_cell.length_a   1.000
_cell.length_b   1.000
_cell.length_c   1.000
_cell.angle_alpha   90.00
_cell.angle_beta   90.00
_cell.angle_gamma   90.00
#
_symmetry.space_group_name_H-M   'P 1'
#
loop_
_entity.id
_entity.type
_entity.pdbx_description
1 polymer ?
#
loop_
_entity_poly.entity_id
_entity_poly.type
_entity_poly.pdbx_seq_one_letter_code
_entity_poly.pdbx_strand_id
1 'polypeptide(L)'
;ADAIHPGYGFLSENADFIQAVEEAGIIFIGPKSESVRLMGDKTAARKLMSQSSVPIVPGTTSPITSVEEAKKTALEIGHPILLKASAGGGGKGMRKVQSEAEFEASLSAAQNEALKAFSNSAVYIEKFIENPKHIEVQIIADHHGNYAHLFERDCSIQRRHQKVIEEAPSPA
;
A
#
# COMPACT_ATOMS: atom_id res chain seq x y z
N ALA A 1 8.02 -12.85 -29.09
CA ALA A 1 6.69 -12.45 -28.62
C ALA A 1 6.70 -10.93 -28.51
N ASP A 2 5.63 -10.26 -28.94
CA ASP A 2 5.63 -8.79 -29.04
C ASP A 2 5.22 -8.10 -27.73
N ALA A 3 4.54 -8.84 -26.84
CA ALA A 3 4.07 -8.31 -25.56
C ALA A 3 4.06 -9.38 -24.45
N ILE A 4 4.07 -8.91 -23.20
CA ILE A 4 3.90 -9.72 -21.99
C ILE A 4 2.75 -9.14 -21.16
N HIS A 5 1.76 -9.97 -20.86
CA HIS A 5 0.70 -9.66 -19.89
C HIS A 5 1.01 -10.38 -18.57
N PRO A 6 1.25 -9.67 -17.45
CA PRO A 6 1.65 -10.32 -16.20
C PRO A 6 0.47 -10.91 -15.41
N GLY A 7 -0.77 -10.50 -15.72
CA GLY A 7 -1.92 -10.84 -14.88
C GLY A 7 -1.84 -10.07 -13.56
N TYR A 8 -2.02 -10.77 -12.44
CA TYR A 8 -1.89 -10.23 -11.09
C TYR A 8 -0.98 -11.12 -10.22
N GLY A 9 -0.34 -10.52 -9.22
CA GLY A 9 0.64 -11.20 -8.38
C GLY A 9 1.94 -11.51 -9.14
N PHE A 10 2.79 -12.36 -8.55
CA PHE A 10 4.10 -12.71 -9.12
C PHE A 10 4.94 -11.48 -9.50
N LEU A 11 5.09 -11.19 -10.80
CA LEU A 11 5.89 -10.11 -11.35
C LEU A 11 5.06 -8.91 -11.82
N SER A 12 3.74 -8.90 -11.60
CA SER A 12 2.84 -7.85 -12.11
C SER A 12 3.15 -6.45 -11.57
N GLU A 13 3.75 -6.37 -10.37
CA GLU A 13 4.13 -5.13 -9.70
C GLU A 13 5.65 -5.05 -9.45
N ASN A 14 6.46 -5.86 -10.15
CA ASN A 14 7.90 -5.84 -10.02
C ASN A 14 8.52 -4.83 -11.00
N ALA A 15 8.87 -3.64 -10.50
CA ALA A 15 9.41 -2.56 -11.31
C ALA A 15 10.69 -2.94 -12.08
N ASP A 16 11.56 -3.78 -11.51
CA ASP A 16 12.81 -4.19 -12.15
C ASP A 16 12.55 -5.15 -13.32
N PHE A 17 11.59 -6.06 -13.16
CA PHE A 17 11.13 -6.93 -14.25
C PHE A 17 10.51 -6.13 -15.39
N ILE A 18 9.64 -5.16 -15.07
CA ILE A 18 8.99 -4.30 -16.07
C ILE A 18 10.05 -3.53 -16.84
N GLN A 19 11.02 -2.94 -16.14
CA GLN A 19 12.13 -2.24 -16.76
C GLN A 19 12.93 -3.15 -17.71
N ALA A 20 13.24 -4.39 -17.30
CA ALA A 20 13.93 -5.34 -18.16
C ALA A 20 13.13 -5.71 -19.43
N VAL A 21 11.79 -5.80 -19.32
CA VAL A 21 10.89 -6.01 -20.46
C VAL A 21 10.89 -4.82 -21.41
N GLU A 22 10.81 -3.60 -20.87
CA GLU A 22 10.89 -2.34 -21.62
C GLU A 22 12.25 -2.20 -22.35
N GLU A 23 13.37 -2.49 -21.66
CA GLU A 23 14.73 -2.45 -22.21
C GLU A 23 14.98 -3.51 -23.29
N ALA A 24 14.30 -4.65 -23.20
CA ALA A 24 14.32 -5.69 -24.24
C ALA A 24 13.48 -5.34 -25.47
N GLY A 25 12.78 -4.20 -25.49
CA GLY A 25 11.92 -3.79 -26.60
C GLY A 25 10.61 -4.59 -26.70
N ILE A 26 10.20 -5.26 -25.63
CA ILE A 26 8.95 -6.01 -25.56
C ILE A 26 7.89 -5.13 -24.89
N ILE A 27 6.64 -5.17 -25.38
CA ILE A 27 5.55 -4.40 -24.77
C ILE A 27 5.16 -5.05 -23.44
N PHE A 28 5.37 -4.35 -22.33
CA PHE A 28 4.74 -4.71 -21.07
C PHE A 28 3.29 -4.22 -21.05
N ILE A 29 2.32 -5.12 -20.87
CA ILE A 29 0.90 -4.76 -20.77
C ILE A 29 0.61 -4.34 -19.31
N GLY A 30 0.83 -3.06 -19.03
CA GLY A 30 0.64 -2.44 -17.73
C GLY A 30 1.23 -1.03 -17.65
N PRO A 31 1.25 -0.42 -16.46
CA PRO A 31 1.92 0.87 -16.24
C PRO A 31 3.44 0.76 -16.42
N LYS A 32 4.08 1.91 -16.68
CA LYS A 32 5.54 2.01 -16.82
C LYS A 32 6.26 1.60 -15.54
N SER A 33 7.49 1.07 -15.69
CA SER A 33 8.36 0.68 -14.56
C SER A 33 8.50 1.79 -13.51
N GLU A 34 8.68 3.05 -13.92
CA GLU A 34 8.77 4.22 -13.04
C GLU A 34 7.50 4.42 -12.20
N SER A 35 6.32 4.32 -12.82
CA SER A 35 5.04 4.47 -12.13
C SER A 35 4.83 3.35 -11.11
N VAL A 36 5.18 2.12 -11.46
CA VAL A 36 5.13 0.98 -10.52
C VAL A 36 6.09 1.17 -9.36
N ARG A 37 7.32 1.66 -9.62
CA ARG A 37 8.30 1.93 -8.57
C ARG A 37 7.82 3.00 -7.59
N LEU A 38 7.20 4.06 -8.09
CA LEU A 38 6.65 5.15 -7.27
C LEU A 38 5.49 4.67 -6.38
N MET A 39 4.62 3.81 -6.92
CA MET A 39 3.43 3.32 -6.22
C MET A 39 3.69 2.09 -5.34
N GLY A 40 4.78 1.36 -5.59
CA GLY A 40 5.16 0.16 -4.84
C GLY A 40 5.64 0.43 -3.41
N ASP A 41 6.18 1.61 -3.14
CA ASP A 41 6.45 2.06 -1.77
C ASP A 41 5.25 2.81 -1.19
N LYS A 42 4.65 2.26 -0.13
CA LYS A 42 3.43 2.84 0.47
C LYS A 42 3.66 4.22 1.06
N THR A 43 4.86 4.55 1.55
CA THR A 43 5.14 5.87 2.09
C THR A 43 5.31 6.91 0.98
N ALA A 44 5.98 6.54 -0.12
CA ALA A 44 6.07 7.36 -1.33
C ALA A 44 4.68 7.59 -1.94
N ALA A 45 3.85 6.55 -2.06
CA ALA A 45 2.48 6.66 -2.54
C ALA A 45 1.62 7.58 -1.65
N ARG A 46 1.71 7.45 -0.32
CA ARG A 46 0.99 8.34 0.62
C ARG A 46 1.44 9.79 0.49
N LYS A 47 2.75 10.03 0.34
CA LYS A 47 3.30 11.37 0.10
C LYS A 47 2.78 11.97 -1.20
N LEU A 48 2.76 11.18 -2.28
CA LEU A 48 2.22 11.60 -3.58
C LEU A 48 0.73 11.97 -3.46
N MET A 49 -0.08 11.11 -2.84
CA MET A 49 -1.51 11.36 -2.64
C MET A 49 -1.76 12.65 -1.85
N SER A 50 -1.01 12.87 -0.77
CA SER A 50 -1.07 14.10 0.02
C SER A 50 -0.71 15.34 -0.81
N GLN A 51 0.36 15.27 -1.61
CA GLN A 51 0.76 16.35 -2.53
C GLN A 51 -0.30 16.62 -3.61
N SER A 52 -1.03 15.59 -4.02
CA SER A 52 -2.15 15.69 -4.96
C SER A 52 -3.49 16.06 -4.30
N SER A 53 -3.49 16.47 -3.02
CA SER A 53 -4.70 16.84 -2.27
C SER A 53 -5.74 15.72 -2.16
N VAL A 54 -5.31 14.46 -2.28
CA VAL A 54 -6.14 13.29 -2.00
C VAL A 54 -6.12 13.03 -0.49
N PRO A 55 -7.29 12.94 0.17
CA PRO A 55 -7.34 12.65 1.60
C PRO A 55 -6.67 11.30 1.91
N ILE A 56 -5.77 11.30 2.89
CA ILE A 56 -5.12 10.09 3.39
C ILE A 56 -5.48 9.86 4.85
N VAL A 57 -5.48 8.59 5.27
CA VAL A 57 -5.63 8.23 6.68
C VAL A 57 -4.54 8.94 7.49
N PRO A 58 -4.85 9.60 8.63
CA PRO A 58 -3.84 10.21 9.49
C PRO A 58 -2.71 9.23 9.81
N GLY A 59 -1.47 9.66 9.68
CA GLY A 59 -0.33 8.75 9.71
C GLY A 59 0.94 9.37 9.16
N THR A 60 2.06 8.67 9.29
CA THR A 60 3.32 9.13 8.72
C THR A 60 3.34 8.95 7.20
N THR A 61 4.03 9.86 6.50
CA THR A 61 4.30 9.79 5.05
C THR A 61 5.72 9.34 4.76
N SER A 62 6.47 8.99 5.80
CA SER A 62 7.84 8.49 5.76
C SER A 62 7.99 7.33 6.74
N PRO A 63 8.94 6.41 6.50
CA PRO A 63 9.25 5.34 7.44
C PRO A 63 9.71 5.88 8.79
N ILE A 64 9.46 5.10 9.84
CA ILE A 64 9.93 5.37 11.20
C ILE A 64 11.46 5.19 11.23
N THR A 65 12.16 6.26 11.61
CA THR A 65 13.62 6.26 11.82
C THR A 65 14.00 6.39 13.30
N SER A 66 13.10 6.89 14.14
CA SER A 66 13.28 7.10 15.58
C SER A 66 12.07 6.59 16.36
N VAL A 67 12.31 5.74 17.36
CA VAL A 67 11.26 5.21 18.23
C VAL A 67 10.55 6.33 19.00
N GLU A 68 11.32 7.29 19.52
CA GLU A 68 10.79 8.39 20.32
C GLU A 68 9.88 9.33 19.51
N GLU A 69 10.31 9.71 18.30
CA GLU A 69 9.48 10.53 17.40
C GLU A 69 8.21 9.77 16.96
N ALA A 70 8.34 8.46 16.76
CA ALA A 70 7.23 7.62 16.35
C ALA A 70 6.19 7.45 17.47
N LYS A 71 6.61 7.33 18.74
CA LYS A 71 5.71 7.37 19.90
C LYS A 71 4.96 8.68 20.00
N LYS A 72 5.66 9.81 19.86
CA LYS A 72 5.01 11.14 19.85
C LYS A 72 3.96 11.24 18.75
N THR A 73 4.30 10.78 17.55
CA THR A 73 3.37 10.75 16.42
C THR A 73 2.16 9.85 16.69
N ALA A 74 2.38 8.67 17.28
CA ALA A 74 1.29 7.76 17.67
C ALA A 74 0.36 8.38 18.72
N LEU A 75 0.90 9.17 19.66
CA LEU A 75 0.13 9.92 20.65
C LEU A 75 -0.71 11.03 19.98
N GLU A 76 -0.13 11.79 19.05
CA GLU A 76 -0.81 12.85 18.30
C GLU A 76 -1.94 12.32 17.42
N ILE A 77 -1.74 11.18 16.75
CA ILE A 77 -2.79 10.48 15.98
C ILE A 77 -3.86 9.88 16.91
N GLY A 78 -3.47 9.49 18.11
CA GLY A 78 -4.28 8.78 19.09
C GLY A 78 -4.38 7.28 18.80
N HIS A 79 -4.34 6.47 19.84
CA HIS A 79 -4.53 5.03 19.75
C HIS A 79 -6.02 4.65 19.52
N PRO A 80 -6.34 3.45 18.99
CA PRO A 80 -5.39 2.49 18.42
C PRO A 80 -4.77 3.01 17.11
N ILE A 81 -3.53 2.59 16.85
CA ILE A 81 -2.83 2.82 15.57
C ILE A 81 -2.56 1.49 14.87
N LEU A 82 -2.14 1.57 13.61
CA LEU A 82 -1.71 0.45 12.78
C LEU A 82 -0.29 0.70 12.29
N LEU A 83 0.63 -0.20 12.64
CA LEU A 83 1.97 -0.25 12.05
C LEU A 83 1.90 -1.06 10.75
N LYS A 84 2.52 -0.58 9.68
CA LYS A 84 2.50 -1.25 8.37
C LYS A 84 3.89 -1.23 7.73
N ALA A 85 4.31 -2.35 7.16
CA ALA A 85 5.51 -2.42 6.32
C ALA A 85 5.35 -1.54 5.06
N SER A 86 6.38 -0.76 4.70
CA SER A 86 6.32 0.15 3.53
C SER A 86 6.27 -0.61 2.20
N ALA A 87 7.03 -1.70 2.09
CA ALA A 87 7.11 -2.58 0.91
C ALA A 87 6.19 -3.81 1.01
N GLY A 88 5.30 -3.88 2.01
CA GLY A 88 4.52 -5.08 2.28
C GLY A 88 3.23 -5.22 1.47
N GLY A 89 2.82 -6.46 1.18
CA GLY A 89 1.57 -6.81 0.49
C GLY A 89 0.83 -8.00 1.13
N GLY A 90 -0.43 -8.22 0.75
CA GLY A 90 -1.19 -9.43 1.11
C GLY A 90 -1.50 -9.61 2.61
N GLY A 91 -1.56 -8.52 3.37
CA GLY A 91 -1.92 -8.54 4.80
C GLY A 91 -0.76 -8.84 5.76
N LYS A 92 0.46 -9.03 5.26
CA LYS A 92 1.67 -9.27 6.08
C LYS A 92 2.34 -7.97 6.50
N GLY A 93 3.02 -7.98 7.65
CA GLY A 93 3.73 -6.83 8.19
C GLY A 93 2.79 -5.72 8.67
N MET A 94 1.60 -6.07 9.16
CA MET A 94 0.65 -5.13 9.77
C MET A 94 0.39 -5.49 11.22
N ARG A 95 0.38 -4.51 12.13
CA ARG A 95 0.18 -4.74 13.56
C ARG A 95 -0.63 -3.62 14.21
N LYS A 96 -1.78 -3.98 14.78
CA LYS A 96 -2.59 -3.05 15.60
C LYS A 96 -1.88 -2.84 16.93
N VAL A 97 -1.73 -1.59 17.34
CA VAL A 97 -1.15 -1.20 18.64
C VAL A 97 -2.25 -0.47 19.42
N GLN A 98 -2.59 -0.98 20.61
CA GLN A 98 -3.71 -0.44 21.38
C GLN A 98 -3.29 0.67 22.35
N SER A 99 -2.03 0.67 22.77
CA SER A 99 -1.52 1.63 23.75
C SER A 99 -0.03 1.89 23.56
N GLU A 100 0.45 2.98 24.17
CA GLU A 100 1.87 3.36 24.15
C GLU A 100 2.79 2.25 24.69
N ALA A 101 2.34 1.52 25.72
CA ALA A 101 3.10 0.43 26.33
C ALA A 101 3.38 -0.74 25.35
N GLU A 102 2.53 -0.92 24.34
CA GLU A 102 2.68 -1.97 23.32
C GLU A 102 3.56 -1.53 22.15
N PHE A 103 3.88 -0.23 22.04
CA PHE A 103 4.42 0.36 20.82
C PHE A 103 5.77 -0.21 20.41
N GLU A 104 6.75 -0.21 21.31
CA GLU A 104 8.12 -0.65 21.00
C GLU A 104 8.17 -2.13 20.59
N ALA A 105 7.55 -3.00 21.40
CA ALA A 105 7.48 -4.43 21.11
C ALA A 105 6.78 -4.69 19.77
N SER A 106 5.71 -3.94 19.48
CA SER A 106 4.99 -4.04 18.21
C SER A 106 5.81 -3.55 17.02
N LEU A 107 6.56 -2.45 17.19
CA LEU A 107 7.44 -1.92 16.16
C LEU A 107 8.57 -2.89 15.82
N SER A 108 9.29 -3.40 16.82
CA SER A 108 10.35 -4.40 16.60
C SER A 108 9.81 -5.65 15.92
N ALA A 109 8.63 -6.13 16.32
CA ALA A 109 8.00 -7.28 15.68
C ALA A 109 7.63 -7.00 14.21
N ALA A 110 7.05 -5.83 13.92
CA ALA A 110 6.68 -5.43 12.56
C ALA A 110 7.90 -5.27 11.65
N GLN A 111 8.99 -4.65 12.13
CA GLN A 111 10.24 -4.48 11.39
C GLN A 111 10.90 -5.83 11.07
N ASN A 112 10.92 -6.75 12.04
CA ASN A 112 11.47 -8.09 11.85
C ASN A 112 10.67 -8.92 10.84
N GLU A 113 9.34 -8.84 10.89
CA GLU A 113 8.47 -9.50 9.91
C GLU A 113 8.67 -8.91 8.50
N ALA A 114 8.72 -7.58 8.40
CA ALA A 114 8.94 -6.88 7.14
C ALA A 114 10.29 -7.26 6.51
N LEU A 115 11.37 -7.29 7.30
CA LEU A 115 12.69 -7.70 6.84
C LEU A 115 12.70 -9.13 6.30
N LYS A 116 12.06 -10.07 7.01
CA LYS A 116 12.01 -11.48 6.60
C LYS A 116 11.15 -11.71 5.36
N ALA A 117 10.07 -10.95 5.21
CA ALA A 117 9.10 -11.15 4.12
C ALA A 117 9.46 -10.37 2.85
N PHE A 118 10.07 -9.19 2.98
CA PHE A 118 10.24 -8.23 1.89
C PHE A 118 11.68 -7.72 1.74
N SER A 119 12.63 -8.25 2.52
CA SER A 119 14.02 -7.75 2.56
C SER A 119 14.13 -6.25 2.86
N ASN A 120 13.10 -5.69 3.53
CA ASN A 120 13.00 -4.27 3.86
C ASN A 120 12.30 -4.14 5.22
N SER A 121 12.99 -3.56 6.21
CA SER A 121 12.49 -3.38 7.58
C SER A 121 11.69 -2.08 7.77
N ALA A 122 11.50 -1.26 6.73
CA ALA A 122 10.81 0.02 6.84
C ALA A 122 9.33 -0.17 7.23
N VAL A 123 8.91 0.53 8.27
CA VAL A 123 7.55 0.52 8.83
C VAL A 123 7.07 1.96 9.01
N TYR A 124 5.77 2.19 8.84
CA TYR A 124 5.13 3.50 9.04
C TYR A 124 3.85 3.37 9.88
N ILE A 125 3.31 4.49 10.35
CA ILE A 125 2.13 4.57 11.22
C ILE A 125 0.91 5.05 10.43
N GLU A 126 -0.23 4.40 10.63
CA GLU A 126 -1.55 4.92 10.27
C GLU A 126 -2.49 4.87 11.48
N LYS A 127 -3.51 5.73 11.50
CA LYS A 127 -4.65 5.57 12.41
C LYS A 127 -5.35 4.25 12.10
N PHE A 128 -5.64 3.46 13.12
CA PHE A 128 -6.50 2.31 12.96
C PHE A 128 -7.95 2.78 12.87
N ILE A 129 -8.61 2.52 11.74
CA ILE A 129 -10.03 2.79 11.54
C ILE A 129 -10.80 1.56 12.00
N GLU A 130 -11.76 1.75 12.91
CA GLU A 130 -12.59 0.66 13.41
C GLU A 130 -13.76 0.42 12.46
N ASN A 131 -14.02 -0.87 12.15
CA ASN A 131 -15.08 -1.32 11.25
C ASN A 131 -15.14 -0.53 9.91
N PRO A 132 -14.03 -0.39 9.18
CA PRO A 132 -14.01 0.36 7.92
C PRO A 132 -14.74 -0.42 6.82
N LYS A 133 -15.32 0.32 5.88
CA LYS A 133 -15.58 -0.22 4.54
C LYS A 133 -14.32 -0.12 3.68
N HIS A 134 -14.06 -1.14 2.86
CA HIS A 134 -12.97 -1.13 1.89
C HIS A 134 -13.55 -0.82 0.51
N ILE A 135 -13.44 0.45 0.11
CA ILE A 135 -13.88 0.92 -1.22
C ILE A 135 -12.66 1.16 -2.09
N GLU A 136 -12.69 0.67 -3.33
CA GLU A 136 -11.64 0.89 -4.31
C GLU A 136 -12.20 1.34 -5.66
N VAL A 137 -11.44 2.17 -6.37
CA VAL A 137 -11.87 2.76 -7.65
C VAL A 137 -11.02 2.18 -8.78
N GLN A 138 -11.68 1.67 -9.81
CA GLN A 138 -10.99 1.19 -11.00
C GLN A 138 -10.60 2.37 -11.89
N ILE A 139 -9.34 2.40 -12.35
CA ILE A 139 -8.85 3.39 -13.30
C ILE A 139 -8.46 2.69 -14.60
N ILE A 140 -8.69 3.37 -15.73
CA ILE A 140 -8.13 3.04 -17.04
C ILE A 140 -7.53 4.31 -17.65
N ALA A 141 -6.38 4.17 -18.31
CA ALA A 141 -5.69 5.28 -18.96
C ALA A 141 -5.01 4.80 -20.25
N ASP A 142 -4.80 5.73 -21.19
CA ASP A 142 -4.06 5.49 -22.43
C ASP A 142 -2.76 6.31 -22.50
N HIS A 143 -1.99 6.10 -23.57
CA HIS A 143 -0.75 6.84 -23.83
C HIS A 143 -0.97 8.26 -24.39
N HIS A 144 -2.22 8.66 -24.65
CA HIS A 144 -2.60 9.95 -25.18
C HIS A 144 -3.05 10.94 -24.08
N GLY A 145 -2.97 10.52 -22.82
CA GLY A 145 -3.36 11.33 -21.67
C GLY A 145 -4.85 11.27 -21.33
N ASN A 146 -5.60 10.37 -21.97
CA ASN A 146 -6.98 10.10 -21.59
C ASN A 146 -6.99 9.16 -20.37
N TYR A 147 -7.86 9.45 -19.42
CA TYR A 147 -8.10 8.58 -18.27
C TYR A 147 -9.56 8.64 -17.86
N ALA A 148 -10.06 7.52 -17.33
CA ALA A 148 -11.40 7.41 -16.79
C ALA A 148 -11.36 6.53 -15.54
N HIS A 149 -12.29 6.80 -14.62
CA HIS A 149 -12.64 5.82 -13.60
C HIS A 149 -13.79 4.94 -14.11
N LEU A 150 -13.77 3.66 -13.74
CA LEU A 150 -14.84 2.71 -14.05
C LEU A 150 -15.62 2.40 -12.76
N PHE A 151 -16.08 3.47 -12.12
CA PHE A 151 -16.74 3.43 -10.80
C PHE A 151 -15.90 2.73 -9.72
N GLU A 152 -16.54 2.43 -8.61
CA GLU A 152 -15.97 1.80 -7.43
C GLU A 152 -16.48 0.37 -7.20
N ARG A 153 -15.78 -0.33 -6.30
CA ARG A 153 -16.17 -1.64 -5.78
C ARG A 153 -16.19 -1.61 -4.27
N ASP A 154 -17.17 -2.26 -3.66
CA ASP A 154 -17.17 -2.57 -2.23
C ASP A 154 -16.50 -3.94 -2.04
N CYS A 155 -15.34 -3.94 -1.37
CA CYS A 155 -14.56 -5.14 -1.03
C CYS A 155 -14.48 -5.34 0.49
N SER A 156 -15.49 -4.88 1.23
CA SER A 156 -15.50 -4.91 2.71
C SER A 156 -15.64 -6.31 3.29
N ILE A 157 -16.19 -7.26 2.54
CA ILE A 157 -16.35 -8.65 3.00
C ILE A 157 -15.00 -9.36 2.89
N GLN A 158 -14.29 -9.39 4.02
CA GLN A 158 -12.94 -9.92 4.13
C GLN A 158 -12.81 -10.96 5.24
N ARG A 159 -11.90 -11.91 5.05
CA ARG A 159 -11.44 -12.83 6.10
C ARG A 159 -9.93 -12.68 6.26
N ARG A 160 -9.47 -12.31 7.46
CA ARG A 160 -8.04 -12.09 7.76
C ARG A 160 -7.37 -11.10 6.79
N HIS A 161 -8.02 -9.98 6.50
CA HIS A 161 -7.54 -8.93 5.58
C HIS A 161 -7.38 -9.36 4.11
N GLN A 162 -8.05 -10.45 3.71
CA GLN A 162 -8.15 -10.89 2.33
C GLN A 162 -9.59 -10.79 1.87
N LYS A 163 -9.80 -10.27 0.65
CA LYS A 163 -11.13 -10.13 0.04
C LYS A 163 -11.75 -11.50 -0.23
N VAL A 164 -13.06 -11.62 -0.02
CA VAL A 164 -13.83 -12.86 -0.17
C VAL A 164 -15.03 -12.66 -1.07
N ILE A 165 -15.73 -11.53 -0.92
CA ILE A 165 -16.82 -11.12 -1.80
C ILE A 165 -16.59 -9.66 -2.17
N GLU A 166 -16.73 -9.36 -3.46
CA GLU A 166 -16.65 -8.01 -4.02
C GLU A 166 -17.93 -7.68 -4.80
N GLU A 167 -18.45 -6.46 -4.62
CA GLU A 167 -19.66 -5.98 -5.29
C GLU A 167 -19.38 -4.67 -6.05
N ALA A 168 -20.12 -4.42 -7.14
CA ALA A 168 -19.97 -3.22 -7.97
C ALA A 168 -21.33 -2.78 -8.56
N PRO A 169 -21.72 -1.48 -8.47
CA PRO A 169 -21.09 -0.43 -7.64
C PRO A 169 -21.23 -0.74 -6.13
N SER A 170 -20.72 0.14 -5.26
CA SER A 170 -20.96 0.01 -3.81
C SER A 170 -22.47 0.03 -3.54
N PRO A 171 -23.03 -0.96 -2.80
CA PRO A 171 -24.48 -1.02 -2.52
C PRO A 171 -24.94 0.00 -1.45
N ALA A 172 -24.00 0.69 -0.80
CA ALA A 172 -24.24 1.74 0.18
C ALA A 172 -23.64 3.07 -0.28
#